data_AF-A0A369A819-F1
#
_entry.id   AF-A0A369A819-F1
#
_cell.length_a   1.000
_cell.length_b   1.000
_cell.length_c   1.000
_cell.angle_alpha   90.00
_cell.angle_beta   90.00
_cell.angle_gamma   90.00
#
_symmetry.space_group_name_H-M   'P 1'
#
loop_
_entity.id
_entity.type
_entity.pdbx_description
1 polymer ?
#
loop_
_entity_poly.entity_id
_entity_poly.type
_entity_poly.pdbx_seq_one_letter_code
_entity_poly.pdbx_strand_id
1 'polypeptide(L)'
;MTPQAKQTATTFLSSVNFILPALPHDEEVPKLKQLVFTSSDSCGSFGQCDEYLRIAERSEVFGQPQQVIDFNILRGERFNIIGLNTLDRALEHINEIVGVDLGNEFDIPPMEVEKYNNFLAALKDDLADVDVKKEDSQIILDIFNEVVSVYQNGGENGLTNYIKLKLEELHNYRSSDNKGRVSNLPWWKIVAIAALIGIAIFVVVRCFRRNKCEYLVRDFAYLAQGIYYLVKLC
;
A
#
# COMPACT_ATOMS: atom_id res chain seq x y z
N MET A 1 -13.44 -8.96 -23.26
CA MET A 1 -12.76 -9.41 -22.03
C MET A 1 -12.11 -8.22 -21.38
N THR A 2 -12.45 -7.92 -20.12
CA THR A 2 -11.69 -6.94 -19.33
C THR A 2 -10.29 -7.49 -19.06
N PRO A 3 -9.21 -6.71 -19.26
CA PRO A 3 -7.86 -7.15 -18.94
C PRO A 3 -7.75 -7.61 -17.48
N GLN A 4 -6.99 -8.67 -17.23
CA GLN A 4 -6.85 -9.28 -15.91
C GLN A 4 -6.35 -8.26 -14.88
N ALA A 5 -5.44 -7.33 -15.22
CA ALA A 5 -5.04 -6.31 -14.25
C ALA A 5 -6.06 -5.19 -14.02
N LYS A 6 -7.00 -4.94 -14.93
CA LYS A 6 -8.15 -4.06 -14.60
C LYS A 6 -8.98 -4.69 -13.49
N GLN A 7 -9.17 -6.00 -13.53
CA GLN A 7 -9.86 -6.73 -12.47
C GLN A 7 -9.04 -6.72 -11.18
N THR A 8 -7.73 -7.00 -11.25
CA THR A 8 -6.82 -7.02 -10.09
C THR A 8 -6.67 -5.66 -9.40
N ALA A 9 -6.48 -4.57 -10.16
CA ALA A 9 -6.41 -3.21 -9.58
C ALA A 9 -7.74 -2.78 -8.97
N THR A 10 -8.87 -3.16 -9.59
CA THR A 10 -10.20 -2.93 -9.01
C THR A 10 -10.38 -3.74 -7.73
N THR A 11 -9.88 -4.98 -7.67
CA THR A 11 -9.97 -5.79 -6.45
C THR A 11 -9.07 -5.23 -5.35
N PHE A 12 -7.82 -4.84 -5.68
CA PHE A 12 -6.93 -4.14 -4.76
C PHE A 12 -7.58 -2.90 -4.16
N LEU A 13 -8.14 -2.03 -5.00
CA LEU A 13 -8.87 -0.84 -4.59
C LEU A 13 -10.10 -1.18 -3.75
N SER A 14 -10.86 -2.21 -4.13
CA SER A 14 -12.03 -2.64 -3.36
C SER A 14 -11.64 -3.14 -1.97
N SER A 15 -10.59 -3.93 -1.88
CA SER A 15 -10.06 -4.48 -0.63
C SER A 15 -9.62 -3.36 0.31
N VAL A 16 -8.92 -2.35 -0.20
CA VAL A 16 -8.51 -1.21 0.63
C VAL A 16 -9.69 -0.27 0.95
N ASN A 17 -10.68 -0.13 0.04
CA ASN A 17 -11.91 0.61 0.31
C ASN A 17 -12.76 -0.02 1.43
N PHE A 18 -12.61 -1.31 1.71
CA PHE A 18 -13.26 -1.98 2.85
C PHE A 18 -12.61 -1.65 4.20
N ILE A 19 -11.39 -1.10 4.24
CA ILE A 19 -10.74 -0.64 5.48
C ILE A 19 -11.33 0.70 5.95
N LEU A 20 -11.88 1.50 5.03
CA LEU A 20 -12.37 2.86 5.27
C LEU A 20 -13.59 2.97 6.22
N PRO A 21 -14.57 2.05 6.22
CA PRO A 21 -15.71 2.10 7.13
C PRO A 21 -15.35 1.86 8.60
N ALA A 22 -14.23 1.19 8.90
CA ALA A 22 -13.76 0.92 10.27
C ALA A 22 -13.20 2.15 10.98
N LEU A 23 -13.00 3.27 10.26
CA LEU A 23 -12.44 4.48 10.84
C LEU A 23 -13.50 5.31 11.58
N PRO A 24 -13.33 5.56 12.91
CA PRO A 24 -14.32 6.27 13.72
C PRO A 24 -14.53 7.73 13.28
N HIS A 25 -15.64 8.36 13.65
CA HIS A 25 -15.82 9.80 13.39
C HIS A 25 -14.85 10.65 14.23
N ASP A 26 -13.86 11.24 13.55
CA ASP A 26 -12.87 12.22 14.05
C ASP A 26 -12.54 13.21 12.93
N GLU A 27 -12.06 14.40 13.25
CA GLU A 27 -11.72 15.45 12.28
C GLU A 27 -10.59 15.04 11.32
N GLU A 28 -9.69 14.16 11.75
CA GLU A 28 -8.59 13.65 10.92
C GLU A 28 -8.98 12.42 10.09
N VAL A 29 -10.12 11.79 10.39
CA VAL A 29 -10.55 10.56 9.72
C VAL A 29 -10.90 10.76 8.25
N PRO A 30 -11.52 11.88 7.82
CA PRO A 30 -11.60 12.20 6.40
C PRO A 30 -10.24 12.20 5.71
N LYS A 31 -9.20 12.75 6.33
CA LYS A 31 -7.84 12.83 5.75
C LYS A 31 -7.19 11.45 5.69
N LEU A 32 -7.30 10.67 6.76
CA LEU A 32 -6.81 9.30 6.80
C LEU A 32 -7.52 8.42 5.75
N LYS A 33 -8.83 8.59 5.56
CA LYS A 33 -9.58 7.92 4.48
C LYS A 33 -9.05 8.28 3.10
N GLN A 34 -8.79 9.57 2.87
CA GLN A 34 -8.23 10.04 1.60
C GLN A 34 -6.80 9.53 1.39
N LEU A 35 -5.95 9.51 2.43
CA LEU A 35 -4.61 8.93 2.37
C LEU A 35 -4.65 7.46 1.96
N VAL A 36 -5.48 6.66 2.62
CA VAL A 36 -5.67 5.23 2.31
C VAL A 36 -6.13 5.06 0.86
N PHE A 37 -7.14 5.83 0.44
CA PHE A 37 -7.71 5.76 -0.90
C PHE A 37 -6.69 6.12 -1.99
N THR A 38 -6.05 7.29 -1.86
CA THR A 38 -5.10 7.81 -2.85
C THR A 38 -3.80 6.99 -2.90
N SER A 39 -3.28 6.54 -1.76
CA SER A 39 -2.10 5.64 -1.74
C SER A 39 -2.41 4.32 -2.46
N SER A 40 -3.63 3.81 -2.31
CA SER A 40 -4.02 2.56 -2.96
C SER A 40 -4.34 2.74 -4.45
N ASP A 41 -5.04 3.80 -4.81
CA ASP A 41 -5.41 4.09 -6.20
C ASP A 41 -4.17 4.38 -7.06
N SER A 42 -3.15 5.02 -6.49
CA SER A 42 -1.84 5.17 -7.14
C SER A 42 -1.17 3.82 -7.38
N CYS A 43 -1.13 2.94 -6.38
CA CYS A 43 -0.58 1.58 -6.52
C CYS A 43 -1.33 0.75 -7.58
N GLY A 44 -2.66 0.84 -7.63
CA GLY A 44 -3.47 0.19 -8.66
C GLY A 44 -3.12 0.69 -10.07
N SER A 45 -2.89 2.00 -10.22
CA SER A 45 -2.46 2.61 -11.47
C SER A 45 -1.04 2.17 -11.88
N PHE A 46 -0.09 2.09 -10.93
CA PHE A 46 1.25 1.55 -11.19
C PHE A 46 1.20 0.08 -11.61
N GLY A 47 0.31 -0.71 -11.01
CA GLY A 47 0.04 -2.09 -11.44
C GLY A 47 -0.41 -2.19 -12.90
N GLN A 48 -1.34 -1.32 -13.32
CA GLN A 48 -1.80 -1.26 -14.71
C GLN A 48 -0.70 -0.78 -15.67
N CYS A 49 0.12 0.18 -15.25
CA CYS A 49 1.31 0.59 -16.00
C CYS A 49 2.19 -0.63 -16.31
N ASP A 50 2.58 -1.37 -15.29
CA ASP A 50 3.45 -2.53 -15.45
C ASP A 50 2.82 -3.66 -16.29
N GLU A 51 1.50 -3.84 -16.24
CA GLU A 51 0.79 -4.79 -17.11
C GLU A 51 0.95 -4.41 -18.58
N TYR A 52 0.64 -3.16 -18.94
CA TYR A 52 0.69 -2.70 -20.32
C TYR A 52 2.12 -2.69 -20.88
N LEU A 53 3.11 -2.31 -20.08
CA LEU A 53 4.51 -2.37 -20.49
C LEU A 53 4.95 -3.83 -20.76
N ARG A 54 4.53 -4.79 -19.93
CA ARG A 54 4.80 -6.22 -20.19
C ARG A 54 4.04 -6.75 -21.40
N ILE A 55 2.83 -6.27 -21.67
CA ILE A 55 2.11 -6.61 -22.91
C ILE A 55 2.94 -6.14 -24.11
N ALA A 56 3.47 -4.92 -24.09
CA ALA A 56 4.33 -4.40 -25.15
C ALA A 56 5.58 -5.27 -25.36
N GLU A 57 6.31 -5.60 -24.28
CA GLU A 57 7.50 -6.46 -24.31
C GLU A 57 7.19 -7.84 -24.90
N ARG A 58 6.07 -8.47 -24.50
CA ARG A 58 5.65 -9.75 -25.09
C ARG A 58 5.27 -9.59 -26.55
N SER A 59 4.53 -8.55 -26.91
CA SER A 59 4.13 -8.26 -28.29
C SER A 59 5.34 -8.12 -29.22
N GLU A 60 6.42 -7.49 -28.74
CA GLU A 60 7.69 -7.41 -29.45
C GLU A 60 8.30 -8.81 -29.71
N VAL A 61 8.39 -9.65 -28.67
CA VAL A 61 8.89 -11.04 -28.79
C VAL A 61 8.08 -11.87 -29.80
N PHE A 62 6.75 -11.68 -29.83
CA PHE A 62 5.87 -12.39 -30.76
C PHE A 62 5.77 -11.74 -32.15
N GLY A 63 6.57 -10.70 -32.45
CA GLY A 63 6.61 -10.06 -33.76
C GLY A 63 5.31 -9.34 -34.14
N GLN A 64 4.58 -8.81 -33.16
CA GLN A 64 3.37 -8.02 -33.41
C GLN A 64 3.71 -6.70 -34.13
N PRO A 65 2.75 -6.09 -34.85
CA PRO A 65 2.98 -4.80 -35.50
C PRO A 65 3.41 -3.70 -34.52
N GLN A 66 4.35 -2.84 -34.94
CA GLN A 66 4.89 -1.75 -34.11
C GLN A 66 3.79 -0.87 -33.48
N GLN A 67 2.70 -0.61 -34.23
CA GLN A 67 1.56 0.16 -33.75
C GLN A 67 0.91 -0.43 -32.49
N VAL A 68 0.89 -1.76 -32.36
CA VAL A 68 0.36 -2.47 -31.18
C VAL A 68 1.31 -2.31 -29.99
N ILE A 69 2.62 -2.39 -30.24
CA ILE A 69 3.66 -2.21 -29.23
C ILE A 69 3.59 -0.77 -28.68
N ASP A 70 3.62 0.22 -29.58
CA ASP A 70 3.56 1.65 -29.23
C ASP A 70 2.27 2.00 -28.47
N PHE A 71 1.14 1.45 -28.89
CA PHE A 71 -0.15 1.65 -28.20
C PHE A 71 -0.09 1.19 -26.74
N ASN A 72 0.52 0.03 -26.47
CA ASN A 72 0.63 -0.49 -25.10
C ASN A 72 1.66 0.30 -24.28
N ILE A 73 2.77 0.74 -24.88
CA ILE A 73 3.74 1.63 -24.21
C ILE A 73 3.05 2.92 -23.78
N LEU A 74 2.38 3.62 -24.71
CA LEU A 74 1.67 4.88 -24.42
C LEU A 74 0.61 4.71 -23.33
N ARG A 75 -0.09 3.57 -23.33
CA ARG A 75 -1.08 3.26 -22.31
C ARG A 75 -0.45 3.00 -20.95
N GLY A 76 0.68 2.29 -20.91
CA GLY A 76 1.49 2.08 -19.71
C GLY A 76 1.94 3.41 -19.11
N GLU A 77 2.53 4.29 -19.91
CA GLU A 77 2.98 5.62 -19.48
C GLU A 77 1.82 6.47 -18.95
N ARG A 78 0.65 6.42 -19.60
CA ARG A 78 -0.54 7.13 -19.13
C ARG A 78 -0.96 6.68 -17.72
N PHE A 79 -0.93 5.38 -17.44
CA PHE A 79 -1.25 4.88 -16.09
C PHE A 79 -0.18 5.24 -15.06
N ASN A 80 1.09 5.34 -15.46
CA ASN A 80 2.13 5.85 -14.57
C ASN A 80 1.83 7.30 -14.14
N ILE A 81 1.48 8.16 -15.10
CA ILE A 81 1.14 9.57 -14.84
C ILE A 81 -0.10 9.67 -13.95
N ILE A 82 -1.14 8.87 -14.20
CA ILE A 82 -2.33 8.82 -13.33
C ILE A 82 -1.91 8.41 -11.91
N GLY A 83 -1.06 7.38 -11.79
CA GLY A 83 -0.56 6.92 -10.50
C GLY A 83 0.24 7.98 -9.75
N LEU A 84 1.14 8.69 -10.43
CA LEU A 84 1.93 9.80 -9.84
C LEU A 84 1.02 10.94 -9.36
N ASN A 85 0.09 11.41 -10.20
CA ASN A 85 -0.85 12.47 -9.83
C ASN A 85 -1.75 12.08 -8.64
N THR A 86 -2.06 10.79 -8.50
CA THR A 86 -2.81 10.28 -7.34
C THR A 86 -1.91 10.16 -6.11
N LEU A 87 -0.64 9.78 -6.28
CA LEU A 87 0.35 9.72 -5.21
C LEU A 87 0.69 11.11 -4.66
N ASP A 88 0.73 12.14 -5.50
CA ASP A 88 0.89 13.54 -5.06
C ASP A 88 -0.20 13.96 -4.08
N ARG A 89 -1.46 13.56 -4.35
CA ARG A 89 -2.57 13.79 -3.43
C ARG A 89 -2.40 13.01 -2.12
N ALA A 90 -1.90 11.78 -2.17
CA ALA A 90 -1.57 11.02 -0.96
C ALA A 90 -0.48 11.73 -0.14
N LEU A 91 0.54 12.29 -0.81
CA LEU A 91 1.61 13.07 -0.20
C LEU A 91 1.08 14.36 0.46
N GLU A 92 0.13 15.06 -0.17
CA GLU A 92 -0.57 16.20 0.45
C GLU A 92 -1.26 15.76 1.76
N HIS A 93 -2.03 14.67 1.72
CA HIS A 93 -2.75 14.18 2.90
C HIS A 93 -1.83 13.74 4.04
N ILE A 94 -0.74 13.01 3.77
CA ILE A 94 0.20 12.60 4.82
C ILE A 94 1.00 13.80 5.35
N ASN A 95 1.33 14.80 4.53
CA ASN A 95 2.00 16.01 4.99
C ASN A 95 1.15 16.80 5.99
N GLU A 96 -0.15 16.87 5.77
CA GLU A 96 -1.07 17.47 6.74
C GLU A 96 -1.13 16.68 8.06
N ILE A 97 -1.10 15.35 8.01
CA ILE A 97 -1.11 14.49 9.20
C ILE A 97 0.22 14.63 9.97
N VAL A 98 1.36 14.61 9.28
CA VAL A 98 2.70 14.79 9.86
C VAL A 98 2.88 16.19 10.46
N GLY A 99 2.14 17.18 9.97
CA GLY A 99 2.13 18.54 10.54
C GLY A 99 1.47 18.65 11.93
N VAL A 100 0.82 17.59 12.41
CA VAL A 100 0.22 17.49 13.75
C VAL A 100 1.14 16.69 14.66
N ASP A 101 1.37 17.15 15.89
CA ASP A 101 2.10 16.36 16.88
C ASP A 101 1.19 15.26 17.46
N LEU A 102 1.49 14.01 17.13
CA LEU A 102 0.71 12.83 17.52
C LEU A 102 1.30 12.06 18.70
N GLY A 103 2.51 12.43 19.12
CA GLY A 103 3.29 11.76 20.16
C GLY A 103 4.38 10.83 19.61
N ASN A 104 5.48 10.75 20.37
CA ASN A 104 6.68 9.96 20.03
C ASN A 104 6.82 8.68 20.87
N GLU A 105 5.86 8.42 21.76
CA GLU A 105 5.90 7.27 22.67
C GLU A 105 4.95 6.18 22.18
N PHE A 106 5.29 4.93 22.48
CA PHE A 106 4.33 3.85 22.37
C PHE A 106 3.24 4.04 23.43
N ASP A 107 2.00 4.25 22.98
CA ASP A 107 0.92 4.76 23.83
C ASP A 107 -0.38 3.96 23.70
N ILE A 108 -0.27 2.69 23.31
CA ILE A 108 -1.37 1.74 23.44
C ILE A 108 -1.71 1.59 24.93
N PRO A 109 -2.97 1.79 25.35
CA PRO A 109 -3.37 1.64 26.74
C PRO A 109 -2.97 0.26 27.30
N PRO A 110 -2.41 0.15 28.52
CA PRO A 110 -1.93 -1.12 29.07
C PRO A 110 -2.97 -2.25 29.05
N MET A 111 -4.25 -1.92 29.23
CA MET A 111 -5.37 -2.88 29.18
C MET A 111 -5.72 -3.38 27.77
N GLU A 112 -5.23 -2.71 26.73
CA GLU A 112 -5.46 -3.06 25.33
C GLU A 112 -4.23 -3.71 24.66
N VAL A 113 -3.06 -3.72 25.33
CA VAL A 113 -1.80 -4.25 24.77
C VAL A 113 -1.93 -5.71 24.32
N GLU A 114 -2.61 -6.55 25.09
CA GLU A 114 -2.84 -7.95 24.71
C GLU A 114 -3.67 -8.05 23.42
N LYS A 115 -4.77 -7.28 23.33
CA LYS A 115 -5.62 -7.28 22.13
C LYS A 115 -4.88 -6.72 20.91
N TYR A 116 -4.06 -5.68 21.11
CA TYR A 116 -3.19 -5.13 20.07
C TYR A 116 -2.18 -6.17 19.56
N ASN A 117 -1.51 -6.90 20.46
CA ASN A 117 -0.57 -7.95 20.07
C ASN A 117 -1.25 -9.12 19.37
N ASN A 118 -2.42 -9.55 19.84
CA ASN A 118 -3.23 -10.58 19.17
C ASN A 118 -3.65 -10.12 17.76
N PHE A 119 -3.97 -8.83 17.61
CA PHE A 119 -4.27 -8.24 16.32
C PHE A 119 -3.05 -8.27 15.38
N LEU A 120 -1.86 -7.88 15.86
CA LEU A 120 -0.63 -7.96 15.06
C LEU A 120 -0.31 -9.39 14.63
N ALA A 121 -0.55 -10.37 15.50
CA ALA A 121 -0.39 -11.78 15.18
C ALA A 121 -1.36 -12.23 14.07
N ALA A 122 -2.64 -11.87 14.18
CA ALA A 122 -3.64 -12.20 13.15
C ALA A 122 -3.30 -11.56 11.79
N LEU A 123 -2.88 -10.29 11.78
CA LEU A 123 -2.44 -9.63 10.55
C LEU A 123 -1.21 -10.33 9.95
N LYS A 124 -0.28 -10.79 10.78
CA LYS A 124 0.88 -11.55 10.33
C LYS A 124 0.50 -12.91 9.74
N ASP A 125 -0.50 -13.59 10.32
CA ASP A 125 -1.03 -14.85 9.79
C ASP A 125 -1.73 -14.63 8.43
N ASP A 126 -2.56 -13.59 8.30
CA ASP A 126 -3.20 -13.22 7.03
C ASP A 126 -2.16 -12.93 5.94
N LEU A 127 -1.05 -12.27 6.28
CA LEU A 127 0.07 -12.03 5.36
C LEU A 127 0.82 -13.31 4.98
N ALA A 128 0.82 -14.33 5.82
CA ALA A 128 1.44 -15.63 5.53
C ALA A 128 0.61 -16.47 4.55
N ASP A 129 -0.72 -16.27 4.54
CA ASP A 129 -1.65 -16.94 3.62
C ASP A 129 -1.64 -16.37 2.19
N VAL A 130 -0.91 -15.28 1.98
CA VAL A 130 -0.68 -14.69 0.66
C VAL A 130 0.12 -15.66 -0.21
N ASP A 131 -0.50 -16.18 -1.29
CA ASP A 131 0.15 -17.11 -2.23
C ASP A 131 1.24 -16.42 -3.08
N VAL A 132 2.41 -16.27 -2.46
CA VAL A 132 3.65 -15.72 -3.04
C VAL A 132 4.83 -16.66 -2.74
N LYS A 133 5.97 -16.43 -3.41
CA LYS A 133 7.16 -17.24 -3.19
C LYS A 133 7.72 -16.97 -1.79
N LYS A 134 8.41 -17.97 -1.22
CA LYS A 134 9.04 -17.88 0.10
C LYS A 134 9.93 -16.64 0.24
N GLU A 135 10.69 -16.31 -0.79
CA GLU A 135 11.59 -15.15 -0.77
C GLU A 135 10.81 -13.83 -0.67
N ASP A 136 9.68 -13.72 -1.37
CA ASP A 136 8.81 -12.54 -1.32
C ASP A 136 8.06 -12.46 0.02
N SER A 137 7.62 -13.61 0.58
CA SER A 137 7.02 -13.66 1.92
C SER A 137 7.99 -13.16 3.01
N GLN A 138 9.27 -13.50 2.91
CA GLN A 138 10.27 -13.03 3.86
C GLN A 138 10.42 -11.50 3.80
N ILE A 139 10.43 -10.91 2.59
CA ILE A 139 10.47 -9.46 2.42
C ILE A 139 9.25 -8.79 3.06
N ILE A 140 8.05 -9.34 2.85
CA ILE A 140 6.81 -8.81 3.46
C ILE A 140 6.87 -8.89 4.99
N LEU A 141 7.37 -10.01 5.54
CA LEU A 141 7.55 -10.18 6.98
C LEU A 141 8.56 -9.19 7.55
N ASP A 142 9.68 -8.97 6.86
CA ASP A 142 10.71 -8.04 7.29
C ASP A 142 10.17 -6.60 7.32
N ILE A 143 9.42 -6.19 6.29
CA ILE A 143 8.69 -4.90 6.26
C ILE A 143 7.71 -4.81 7.42
N PHE A 144 6.91 -5.85 7.67
CA PHE A 144 5.95 -5.84 8.76
C PHE A 144 6.64 -5.60 10.12
N ASN A 145 7.73 -6.32 10.39
CA ASN A 145 8.49 -6.16 11.63
C ASN A 145 9.15 -4.76 11.71
N GLU A 146 9.65 -4.24 10.60
CA GLU A 146 10.20 -2.87 10.51
C GLU A 146 9.14 -1.84 10.92
N VAL A 147 7.95 -1.90 10.32
CA VAL A 147 6.87 -0.93 10.60
C VAL A 147 6.40 -1.02 12.06
N VAL A 148 6.26 -2.23 12.62
CA VAL A 148 5.93 -2.40 14.04
C VAL A 148 7.01 -1.79 14.92
N SER A 149 8.29 -2.01 14.58
CA SER A 149 9.41 -1.44 15.33
C SER A 149 9.47 0.09 15.25
N VAL A 150 9.17 0.68 14.09
CA VAL A 150 9.05 2.13 13.92
C VAL A 150 8.03 2.71 14.88
N TYR A 151 6.85 2.10 14.98
CA TYR A 151 5.82 2.55 15.92
C TYR A 151 6.24 2.37 17.38
N GLN A 152 6.82 1.22 17.74
CA GLN A 152 7.25 0.95 19.11
C GLN A 152 8.32 1.93 19.61
N ASN A 153 9.21 2.38 18.71
CA ASN A 153 10.33 3.24 19.08
C ASN A 153 10.06 4.74 18.88
N GLY A 154 9.12 5.09 18.00
CA GLY A 154 8.86 6.49 17.61
C GLY A 154 7.41 6.94 17.75
N GLY A 155 6.52 6.11 18.31
CA GLY A 155 5.10 6.40 18.45
C GLY A 155 4.41 6.68 17.11
N GLU A 156 3.28 7.39 17.17
CA GLU A 156 2.53 7.76 15.97
C GLU A 156 3.32 8.68 15.04
N ASN A 157 4.11 9.62 15.57
CA ASN A 157 4.97 10.50 14.77
C ASN A 157 6.01 9.71 13.96
N GLY A 158 6.64 8.70 14.57
CA GLY A 158 7.59 7.83 13.88
C GLY A 158 6.90 7.09 12.72
N LEU A 159 5.70 6.59 12.96
CA LEU A 159 4.92 5.85 11.96
C LEU A 159 4.45 6.71 10.79
N THR A 160 3.92 7.92 11.04
CA THR A 160 3.47 8.82 9.97
C THR A 160 4.63 9.36 9.13
N ASN A 161 5.77 9.67 9.76
CA ASN A 161 7.00 10.03 9.05
C ASN A 161 7.53 8.88 8.18
N TYR A 162 7.46 7.64 8.68
CA TYR A 162 7.83 6.47 7.90
C TYR A 162 6.92 6.28 6.68
N ILE A 163 5.59 6.39 6.85
CA ILE A 163 4.63 6.32 5.74
C ILE A 163 4.96 7.38 4.69
N LYS A 164 5.17 8.64 5.12
CA LYS A 164 5.55 9.74 4.23
C LYS A 164 6.81 9.40 3.45
N LEU A 165 7.87 8.98 4.13
CA LEU A 165 9.15 8.61 3.51
C LEU A 165 8.95 7.54 2.43
N LYS A 166 8.15 6.50 2.71
CA LYS A 166 7.88 5.44 1.73
C LYS A 166 7.02 5.93 0.55
N LEU A 167 6.08 6.83 0.76
CA LEU A 167 5.35 7.45 -0.36
C LEU A 167 6.26 8.34 -1.23
N GLU A 168 7.20 9.07 -0.63
CA GLU A 168 8.20 9.86 -1.36
C GLU A 168 9.19 8.97 -2.13
N GLU A 169 9.69 7.90 -1.51
CA GLU A 169 10.51 6.88 -2.18
C GLU A 169 9.76 6.28 -3.38
N LEU A 170 8.49 5.92 -3.20
CA LEU A 170 7.64 5.36 -4.26
C LEU A 170 7.51 6.35 -5.42
N HIS A 171 7.25 7.62 -5.12
CA HIS A 171 7.15 8.67 -6.12
C HIS A 171 8.46 8.79 -6.93
N ASN A 172 9.61 8.80 -6.25
CA ASN A 172 10.92 8.87 -6.89
C ASN A 172 11.17 7.66 -7.80
N TYR A 173 10.86 6.44 -7.34
CA TYR A 173 11.01 5.25 -8.16
C TYR A 173 10.12 5.30 -9.40
N ARG A 174 8.86 5.70 -9.27
CA ARG A 174 7.90 5.76 -10.40
C ARG A 174 8.17 6.92 -11.37
N SER A 175 8.92 7.92 -10.94
CA SER A 175 9.41 9.02 -11.77
C SER A 175 10.71 8.68 -12.51
N SER A 176 11.43 7.63 -12.09
CA SER A 176 12.67 7.20 -12.75
C SER A 176 12.43 6.53 -14.10
N ASP A 177 13.45 6.51 -14.96
CA ASP A 177 13.37 5.91 -16.31
C ASP A 177 12.88 4.45 -16.28
N ASN A 178 13.39 3.65 -15.33
CA ASN A 178 12.99 2.25 -15.17
C ASN A 178 11.79 2.06 -14.22
N LYS A 179 11.21 3.14 -13.68
CA LYS A 179 9.99 3.11 -12.86
C LYS A 179 10.04 2.12 -11.68
N GLY A 180 11.25 1.83 -11.17
CA GLY A 180 11.48 0.85 -10.09
C GLY A 180 11.37 -0.64 -10.50
N ARG A 181 11.51 -1.01 -11.78
CA ARG A 181 11.33 -2.38 -12.30
C ARG A 181 12.60 -3.28 -12.29
N VAL A 182 13.65 -2.93 -11.54
CA VAL A 182 15.01 -3.54 -11.66
C VAL A 182 15.14 -4.96 -11.06
N SER A 183 14.17 -5.43 -10.28
CA SER A 183 14.27 -6.64 -9.44
C SER A 183 13.13 -7.65 -9.69
N ASN A 184 13.31 -8.91 -9.24
CA ASN A 184 12.29 -9.99 -9.34
C ASN A 184 10.94 -9.57 -8.73
N LEU A 185 10.96 -9.03 -7.51
CA LEU A 185 9.89 -8.22 -6.97
C LEU A 185 10.28 -6.75 -7.18
N PRO A 186 9.62 -6.01 -8.09
CA PRO A 186 9.97 -4.61 -8.38
C PRO A 186 10.08 -3.76 -7.11
N TRP A 187 11.14 -2.95 -7.01
CA TRP A 187 11.40 -2.10 -5.84
C TRP A 187 10.23 -1.20 -5.49
N TRP A 188 9.52 -0.66 -6.50
CA TRP A 188 8.34 0.17 -6.24
C TRP A 188 7.25 -0.60 -5.47
N LYS A 189 7.12 -1.92 -5.66
CA LYS A 189 6.15 -2.76 -4.93
C LYS A 189 6.57 -2.95 -3.48
N ILE A 190 7.86 -3.17 -3.23
CA ILE A 190 8.42 -3.29 -1.88
C ILE A 190 8.10 -2.03 -1.07
N VAL A 191 8.38 -0.86 -1.66
CA VAL A 191 8.12 0.44 -1.03
C VAL A 191 6.62 0.70 -0.86
N ALA A 192 5.80 0.34 -1.85
CA ALA A 192 4.34 0.45 -1.75
C ALA A 192 3.77 -0.42 -0.63
N ILE A 193 4.22 -1.66 -0.49
CA ILE A 193 3.81 -2.58 0.60
C ILE A 193 4.18 -1.97 1.95
N ALA A 194 5.39 -1.41 2.08
CA ALA A 194 5.82 -0.74 3.29
C ALA A 194 4.92 0.45 3.68
N ALA A 195 4.57 1.31 2.72
CA ALA A 195 3.65 2.41 2.97
C ALA A 195 2.25 1.93 3.39
N LEU A 196 1.71 0.91 2.73
CA LEU A 196 0.37 0.37 3.00
C LEU A 196 0.29 -0.35 4.36
N ILE A 197 1.31 -1.13 4.74
CA ILE A 197 1.41 -1.73 6.07
C ILE A 197 1.55 -0.64 7.13
N GLY A 198 2.33 0.41 6.86
CA GLY A 198 2.41 1.61 7.70
C GLY A 198 1.04 2.23 7.98
N ILE A 199 0.29 2.52 6.91
CA ILE A 199 -1.06 3.07 7.00
C ILE A 199 -1.98 2.14 7.79
N ALA A 200 -1.94 0.84 7.53
CA ALA A 200 -2.73 -0.16 8.23
C ALA A 200 -2.46 -0.17 9.74
N ILE A 201 -1.20 -0.22 10.15
CA ILE A 201 -0.81 -0.18 11.56
C ILE A 201 -1.23 1.16 12.18
N PHE A 202 -1.11 2.28 11.46
CA PHE A 202 -1.52 3.59 11.95
C PHE A 202 -3.02 3.65 12.25
N VAL A 203 -3.84 3.10 11.35
CA VAL A 203 -5.30 2.96 11.55
C VAL A 203 -5.62 2.16 12.81
N VAL A 204 -4.91 1.05 13.01
CA VAL A 204 -5.10 0.15 14.17
C VAL A 204 -4.73 0.83 15.47
N VAL A 205 -3.56 1.46 15.52
CA VAL A 205 -3.06 2.21 16.68
C VAL A 205 -4.08 3.26 17.11
N ARG A 206 -4.49 4.12 16.17
CA ARG A 206 -5.50 5.17 16.39
C ARG A 206 -6.80 4.62 16.94
N CYS A 207 -7.19 3.44 16.50
CA CYS A 207 -8.38 2.80 16.99
C CYS A 207 -8.25 2.34 18.44
N PHE A 208 -7.17 1.62 18.77
CA PHE A 208 -6.95 1.09 20.11
C PHE A 208 -6.80 2.20 21.14
N ARG A 209 -6.08 3.28 20.80
CA ARG A 209 -5.97 4.48 21.66
C ARG A 209 -7.32 5.11 21.99
N ARG A 210 -8.28 5.04 21.06
CA ARG A 210 -9.58 5.69 21.19
C ARG A 210 -10.70 4.76 21.63
N ASN A 211 -10.40 3.48 21.84
CA ASN A 211 -11.35 2.44 22.25
C ASN A 211 -12.58 2.34 21.33
N LYS A 212 -12.38 2.41 20.00
CA LYS A 212 -13.47 2.39 18.99
C LYS A 212 -13.35 1.23 17.98
N CYS A 213 -12.83 0.07 18.41
CA CYS A 213 -12.40 -1.01 17.52
C CYS A 213 -13.41 -2.12 17.22
N GLU A 214 -14.70 -1.85 17.36
CA GLU A 214 -15.75 -2.87 17.23
C GLU A 214 -15.81 -3.57 15.85
N TYR A 215 -15.09 -3.07 14.82
CA TYR A 215 -15.17 -3.59 13.45
C TYR A 215 -13.84 -3.94 12.76
N LEU A 216 -12.68 -3.74 13.39
CA LEU A 216 -11.39 -3.78 12.66
C LEU A 216 -10.98 -5.18 12.16
N VAL A 217 -11.25 -6.27 12.89
CA VAL A 217 -10.69 -7.60 12.58
C VAL A 217 -11.13 -8.13 11.21
N ARG A 218 -12.37 -7.85 10.78
CA ARG A 218 -12.88 -8.32 9.48
C ARG A 218 -12.26 -7.58 8.29
N ASP A 219 -11.78 -6.35 8.51
CA ASP A 219 -11.42 -5.45 7.42
C ASP A 219 -9.93 -5.58 7.01
N PHE A 220 -9.09 -6.25 7.79
CA PHE A 220 -7.67 -6.46 7.48
C PHE A 220 -7.33 -7.69 6.64
N ALA A 221 -8.21 -8.70 6.60
CA ALA A 221 -8.11 -9.77 5.61
C ALA A 221 -8.04 -9.19 4.17
N TYR A 222 -8.68 -8.03 3.96
CA TYR A 222 -8.61 -7.30 2.70
C TYR A 222 -7.26 -6.60 2.48
N LEU A 223 -6.54 -6.16 3.51
CA LEU A 223 -5.17 -5.64 3.35
C LEU A 223 -4.23 -6.74 2.85
N ALA A 224 -4.29 -7.93 3.46
CA ALA A 224 -3.51 -9.08 3.00
C ALA A 224 -3.89 -9.46 1.55
N GLN A 225 -5.18 -9.43 1.23
CA GLN A 225 -5.66 -9.62 -0.15
C GLN A 225 -5.15 -8.52 -1.10
N GLY A 226 -5.06 -7.28 -0.63
CA GLY A 226 -4.50 -6.16 -1.39
C GLY A 226 -3.01 -6.35 -1.66
N ILE A 227 -2.23 -6.70 -0.63
CA ILE A 227 -0.80 -7.01 -0.76
C ILE A 227 -0.60 -8.20 -1.70
N TYR A 228 -1.43 -9.25 -1.59
CA TYR A 228 -1.46 -10.36 -2.55
C TYR A 228 -1.61 -9.87 -3.99
N TYR A 229 -2.60 -9.01 -4.27
CA TYR A 229 -2.80 -8.49 -5.61
C TYR A 229 -1.66 -7.59 -6.08
N LEU A 230 -1.09 -6.77 -5.20
CA LEU A 230 0.04 -5.91 -5.53
C LEU A 230 1.27 -6.75 -5.93
N VAL A 231 1.54 -7.85 -5.22
CA VAL A 231 2.61 -8.79 -5.57
C VAL A 231 2.26 -9.54 -6.87
N LYS A 232 1.05 -10.10 -6.98
CA LYS A 232 0.56 -10.87 -8.15
C LYS A 232 0.31 -10.08 -9.41
N LEU A 233 0.36 -8.75 -9.39
CA LEU A 233 0.33 -7.95 -10.59
C LEU A 233 1.53 -8.23 -11.54
N CYS A 234 2.46 -9.13 -11.21
CA CYS A 234 3.59 -9.63 -12.03
C CYS A 234 3.24 -10.78 -12.99
#